data_AF-A0A2K5M6P2-F1
#
_entry.id   AF-A0A2K5M6P2-F1
#
_cell.length_a   1.000
_cell.length_b   1.000
_cell.length_c   1.000
_cell.angle_alpha   90.00
_cell.angle_beta   90.00
_cell.angle_gamma   90.00
#
_symmetry.space_group_name_H-M   'P 1'
#
loop_
_entity.id
_entity.type
_entity.pdbx_description
1 polymer ?
#
loop_
_entity_poly.entity_id
_entity_poly.type
_entity_poly.pdbx_seq_one_letter_code
_entity_poly.pdbx_strand_id
1 'polypeptide(L)'
;MLDEPQEQAEGSLTVYVISEHSSLLPQDMMSYIGPKRTAVVRGIMHREAFNIIGRRIVQVAQAMSLTEDVLAAALADHLPEDKWSAEKRRPLKSSLGYEITFSLLNPDPKSHDVHWDIEGAVRRYVQPFLNALSAAGNFSVDSQILYYAMLGVNPRFDSASSSYYLDMHNLPHVINPVESRLGSSAASLYPVLNFLLYVPELAHSPLYIQDKDGAPVATNAFHSPRWGGIMVYNVDSKTYNASVLPVRVKVDMVRVMEVFLAQLRLLFGIAQPQVPPKCLLSGPKSEGLMTWELDRLLWARSVENLATATTTLTSLAQLLGKISNIVIKDDVASEVYRAVAAVQKSAEELASGHLASAFVASQEAVTSSERAFFDPLLPVSLCGMDCLFFCPISQHSTLMH
;
A
#
# COMPACT_ATOMS: atom_id res chain seq x y z
N MET A 1 -11.36 35.80 8.36
CA MET A 1 -10.30 35.19 7.52
C MET A 1 -9.25 34.66 8.47
N LEU A 2 -9.11 33.34 8.57
CA LEU A 2 -7.91 32.77 9.19
C LEU A 2 -6.81 32.94 8.14
N ASP A 3 -5.75 33.67 8.48
CA ASP A 3 -4.52 33.72 7.69
C ASP A 3 -4.12 32.29 7.33
N GLU A 4 -3.60 32.09 6.11
CA GLU A 4 -3.07 30.79 5.72
C GLU A 4 -2.08 30.32 6.80
N PRO A 5 -2.27 29.10 7.36
CA PRO A 5 -1.38 28.63 8.40
C PRO A 5 0.04 28.56 7.81
N GLN A 6 0.94 29.30 8.47
CA GLN A 6 2.38 29.31 8.28
C GLN A 6 2.88 27.89 7.95
N GLU A 7 3.73 27.76 6.92
CA GLU A 7 4.26 26.46 6.46
C GLU A 7 4.72 25.62 7.66
N GLN A 8 3.98 24.55 7.93
CA GLN A 8 4.19 23.74 9.12
C GLN A 8 5.33 22.77 8.85
N ALA A 9 6.34 22.80 9.72
CA ALA A 9 7.47 21.89 9.66
C ALA A 9 7.00 20.42 9.64
N GLU A 10 7.67 19.61 8.83
CA GLU A 10 7.46 18.15 8.79
C GLU A 10 7.64 17.55 10.19
N GLY A 11 6.83 16.54 10.52
CA GLY A 11 6.89 15.89 11.83
C GLY A 11 6.29 16.70 12.99
N SER A 12 5.81 17.93 12.75
CA SER A 12 5.15 18.76 13.76
C SER A 12 3.63 18.76 13.60
N LEU A 13 2.90 18.71 14.72
CA LEU A 13 1.43 18.80 14.73
C LEU A 13 1.00 20.05 15.50
N THR A 14 0.16 20.88 14.88
CA THR A 14 -0.44 22.03 15.56
C THR A 14 -1.90 21.73 15.94
N VAL A 15 -2.21 21.80 17.23
CA VAL A 15 -3.58 21.64 17.73
C VAL A 15 -4.08 22.97 18.28
N TYR A 16 -5.08 23.55 17.62
CA TYR A 16 -5.72 24.79 18.05
C TYR A 16 -6.84 24.50 19.04
N VAL A 17 -6.82 25.17 20.19
CA VAL A 17 -7.91 25.10 21.16
C VAL A 17 -8.82 26.31 20.97
N ILE A 18 -10.08 26.05 20.59
CA ILE A 18 -11.08 27.11 20.36
C ILE A 18 -12.01 27.26 21.55
N SER A 19 -12.65 28.42 21.68
CA SER A 19 -13.66 28.64 22.72
C SER A 19 -14.85 27.66 22.59
N GLU A 20 -15.45 27.32 23.72
CA GLU A 20 -16.61 26.41 23.81
C GLU A 20 -17.79 26.86 22.94
N HIS A 21 -18.00 28.18 22.85
CA HIS A 21 -19.09 28.81 22.11
C HIS A 21 -18.75 29.13 20.65
N SER A 22 -17.58 28.69 20.17
CA SER A 22 -17.17 28.96 18.79
C SER A 22 -18.09 28.27 17.79
N SER A 23 -18.47 29.00 16.73
CA SER A 23 -19.25 28.49 15.60
C SER A 23 -18.41 27.70 14.58
N LEU A 24 -17.10 27.55 14.81
CA LEU A 24 -16.19 26.84 13.89
C LEU A 24 -16.43 25.33 13.85
N LEU A 25 -17.04 24.76 14.90
CA LEU A 25 -17.41 23.35 14.96
C LEU A 25 -18.91 23.21 15.20
N PRO A 26 -19.59 22.21 14.59
CA PRO A 26 -20.96 21.86 14.95
C PRO A 26 -21.09 21.56 16.45
N GLN A 27 -22.20 21.94 17.06
CA GLN A 27 -22.39 21.87 18.53
C GLN A 27 -22.16 20.46 19.11
N ASP A 28 -22.47 19.41 18.34
CA ASP A 28 -22.29 18.01 18.74
C ASP A 28 -20.83 17.52 18.64
N MET A 29 -19.95 18.31 18.03
CA MET A 29 -18.58 17.94 17.70
C MET A 29 -17.57 18.66 18.61
N MET A 30 -16.63 17.86 19.12
CA MET A 30 -15.62 18.29 20.09
C MET A 30 -14.24 18.49 19.47
N SER A 31 -13.99 17.91 18.30
CA SER A 31 -12.72 18.09 17.59
C SER A 31 -12.87 17.94 16.08
N TYR A 32 -11.89 18.46 15.36
CA TYR A 32 -11.77 18.36 13.91
C TYR A 32 -10.32 18.10 13.53
N ILE A 33 -10.11 17.10 12.67
CA ILE A 33 -8.82 16.78 12.08
C ILE A 33 -8.84 17.28 10.63
N GLY A 34 -7.95 18.21 10.32
CA GLY A 34 -7.82 18.77 8.98
C GLY A 34 -6.95 17.91 8.05
N PRO A 35 -6.92 18.26 6.75
CA PRO A 35 -6.07 17.59 5.76
C PRO A 35 -4.58 18.01 5.87
N LYS A 36 -4.31 19.14 6.54
CA LYS A 36 -2.94 19.59 6.88
C LYS A 36 -2.55 19.09 8.28
N ARG A 37 -1.33 19.38 8.75
CA ARG A 37 -0.83 19.07 10.12
C ARG A 37 -1.50 19.94 11.20
N THR A 38 -2.81 20.12 11.09
CA THR A 38 -3.63 20.98 11.95
C THR A 38 -4.82 20.19 12.46
N ALA A 39 -5.07 20.29 13.75
CA ALA A 39 -6.33 19.87 14.35
C ALA A 39 -6.92 20.98 15.21
N VAL A 40 -8.22 20.90 15.43
CA VAL A 40 -8.97 21.85 16.25
C VAL A 40 -9.68 21.07 17.35
N VAL A 41 -9.56 21.54 18.59
CA VAL A 41 -10.25 20.96 19.75
C VAL A 41 -11.09 22.05 20.42
N ARG A 42 -12.36 21.73 20.70
CA ARG A 42 -13.25 22.61 21.45
C ARG A 42 -12.83 22.63 22.92
N GLY A 43 -12.55 23.83 23.42
CA GLY A 43 -12.32 24.08 24.83
C GLY A 43 -13.61 23.93 25.64
N ILE A 44 -13.44 23.72 26.94
CA ILE A 44 -14.53 23.62 27.93
C ILE A 44 -14.16 24.55 29.08
N MET A 45 -15.10 25.32 29.61
CA MET A 45 -14.87 26.19 30.76
C MET A 45 -15.40 25.55 32.05
N HIS A 46 -14.67 24.55 32.59
CA HIS A 46 -15.06 23.86 33.83
C HIS A 46 -13.85 23.46 34.69
N ARG A 47 -14.06 23.05 35.95
CA ARG A 47 -12.99 22.81 36.94
C ARG A 47 -12.03 21.68 36.52
N GLU A 48 -12.52 20.72 35.72
CA GLU A 48 -11.75 19.61 35.15
C GLU A 48 -11.39 19.81 33.66
N ALA A 49 -11.60 21.02 33.12
CA ALA A 49 -11.45 21.29 31.70
C ALA A 49 -10.07 20.92 31.15
N PHE A 50 -9.00 21.25 31.86
CA PHE A 50 -7.63 20.93 31.42
C PHE A 50 -7.40 19.42 31.26
N ASN A 51 -7.97 18.59 32.13
CA ASN A 51 -7.84 17.13 32.03
C ASN A 51 -8.63 16.56 30.87
N ILE A 52 -9.81 17.12 30.58
CA ILE A 52 -10.66 16.68 29.47
C ILE A 52 -10.05 17.12 28.13
N ILE A 53 -9.65 18.39 28.03
CA ILE A 53 -8.99 18.95 26.84
C ILE A 53 -7.65 18.25 26.62
N GLY A 54 -6.84 18.07 27.65
CA GLY A 54 -5.55 17.37 27.57
C GLY A 54 -5.69 15.95 27.03
N ARG A 55 -6.61 15.15 27.59
CA ARG A 55 -6.92 13.81 27.05
C ARG A 55 -7.37 13.86 25.60
N ARG A 56 -8.17 14.86 25.23
CA ARG A 56 -8.66 15.00 23.86
C ARG A 56 -7.57 15.39 22.88
N ILE A 57 -6.67 16.29 23.27
CA ILE A 57 -5.49 16.66 22.48
C ILE A 57 -4.63 15.41 22.24
N VAL A 58 -4.39 14.60 23.27
CA VAL A 58 -3.63 13.35 23.15
C VAL A 58 -4.32 12.38 22.19
N GLN A 59 -5.64 12.19 22.29
CA GLN A 59 -6.40 11.33 21.37
C GLN A 59 -6.33 11.79 19.91
N VAL A 60 -6.45 13.11 19.68
CA VAL A 60 -6.35 13.70 18.34
C VAL A 60 -4.93 13.58 17.79
N ALA A 61 -3.91 13.81 18.63
CA ALA A 61 -2.53 13.62 18.26
C ALA A 61 -2.25 12.16 17.92
N GLN A 62 -2.70 11.19 18.73
CA GLN A 62 -2.58 9.76 18.45
C GLN A 62 -3.26 9.37 17.12
N ALA A 63 -4.41 9.97 16.80
CA ALA A 63 -5.09 9.73 15.53
C ALA A 63 -4.33 10.25 14.31
N MET A 64 -3.39 11.20 14.48
CA MET A 64 -2.57 11.79 13.40
C MET A 64 -1.11 11.31 13.43
N SER A 65 -0.64 10.78 14.56
CA SER A 65 0.74 10.31 14.78
C SER A 65 0.89 8.80 14.57
N LEU A 66 2.10 8.28 14.80
CA LEU A 66 2.40 6.85 14.80
C LEU A 66 1.67 6.14 15.95
N THR A 67 0.99 5.03 15.65
CA THR A 67 0.38 4.16 16.67
C THR A 67 1.14 2.84 16.77
N GLU A 68 0.98 2.14 17.89
CA GLU A 68 1.58 0.82 18.08
C GLU A 68 1.18 -0.16 16.97
N ASP A 69 -0.07 -0.10 16.48
CA ASP A 69 -0.54 -0.94 15.37
C ASP A 69 0.23 -0.68 14.06
N VAL A 70 0.53 0.58 13.76
CA VAL A 70 1.27 0.98 12.55
C VAL A 70 2.72 0.53 12.67
N LEU A 71 3.32 0.69 13.85
CA LEU A 71 4.67 0.23 14.12
C LEU A 71 4.77 -1.31 14.07
N ALA A 72 3.80 -2.01 14.65
CA ALA A 72 3.71 -3.46 14.61
C ALA A 72 3.54 -3.97 13.18
N ALA A 73 2.73 -3.29 12.35
CA ALA A 73 2.58 -3.61 10.94
C ALA A 73 3.89 -3.39 10.15
N ALA A 74 4.62 -2.31 10.43
CA ALA A 74 5.92 -2.03 9.82
C ALA A 74 7.00 -3.05 10.22
N LEU A 75 6.95 -3.54 11.46
CA LEU A 75 7.89 -4.54 11.99
C LEU A 75 7.39 -5.99 11.86
N ALA A 76 6.28 -6.23 11.16
CA ALA A 76 5.62 -7.53 11.13
C ALA A 76 6.52 -8.66 10.60
N ASP A 77 7.40 -8.36 9.65
CA ASP A 77 8.33 -9.35 9.08
C ASP A 77 9.52 -9.66 10.00
N HIS A 78 9.70 -8.89 11.08
CA HIS A 78 10.77 -9.07 12.08
C HIS A 78 10.25 -9.61 13.42
N LEU A 79 8.94 -9.82 13.57
CA LEU A 79 8.29 -10.32 14.78
C LEU A 79 7.83 -11.78 14.62
N PRO A 80 7.86 -12.61 15.68
CA PRO A 80 7.35 -13.99 15.63
C PRO A 80 5.85 -14.04 15.26
N GLU A 81 5.46 -14.95 14.37
CA GLU A 81 4.09 -15.03 13.81
C GLU A 81 2.98 -15.29 14.84
N ASP A 82 3.33 -15.81 16.03
CA ASP A 82 2.38 -16.29 17.05
C ASP A 82 1.51 -15.20 17.71
N LYS A 83 1.67 -13.91 17.40
CA LYS A 83 0.90 -12.83 18.04
C LYS A 83 -0.05 -12.05 17.14
N TRP A 84 -0.09 -12.26 15.83
CA TRP A 84 -0.87 -11.38 14.95
C TRP A 84 -1.51 -12.08 13.75
N SER A 85 -2.83 -12.27 13.81
CA SER A 85 -3.68 -12.86 12.78
C SER A 85 -3.97 -11.91 11.59
N ALA A 86 -2.99 -11.10 11.17
CA ALA A 86 -3.19 -10.07 10.15
C ALA A 86 -2.36 -10.26 8.87
N GLU A 87 -2.40 -11.46 8.29
CA GLU A 87 -2.03 -11.63 6.88
C GLU A 87 -2.77 -10.62 5.98
N LYS A 88 -4.00 -10.24 6.35
CA LYS A 88 -4.83 -9.26 5.64
C LYS A 88 -4.39 -7.78 5.77
N ARG A 89 -3.34 -7.46 6.53
CA ARG A 89 -2.91 -6.06 6.75
C ARG A 89 -1.43 -5.82 6.56
N ARG A 90 -0.68 -6.75 5.95
CA ARG A 90 0.73 -6.53 5.67
C ARG A 90 0.85 -5.49 4.55
N PRO A 91 1.38 -4.28 4.81
CA PRO A 91 1.66 -3.33 3.76
C PRO A 91 2.70 -3.91 2.79
N LEU A 92 2.79 -3.33 1.60
CA LEU A 92 3.95 -3.48 0.73
C LEU A 92 5.22 -3.14 1.50
N LYS A 93 6.39 -3.68 1.12
CA LYS A 93 7.66 -3.23 1.68
C LYS A 93 8.07 -1.88 1.12
N SER A 94 8.93 -1.16 1.85
CA SER A 94 9.59 0.03 1.31
C SER A 94 10.45 -0.37 0.10
N SER A 95 10.38 0.40 -0.97
CA SER A 95 11.15 0.21 -2.19
C SER A 95 11.55 1.58 -2.75
N LEU A 96 12.61 1.63 -3.56
CA LEU A 96 13.03 2.85 -4.27
C LEU A 96 12.00 3.28 -5.33
N GLY A 97 11.20 2.34 -5.83
CA GLY A 97 10.15 2.61 -6.79
C GLY A 97 9.09 1.52 -6.81
N TYR A 98 7.97 1.82 -7.47
CA TYR A 98 6.81 0.96 -7.62
C TYR A 98 6.24 1.10 -9.02
N GLU A 99 5.84 -0.01 -9.63
CA GLU A 99 5.12 -0.01 -10.91
C GLU A 99 3.65 -0.32 -10.64
N ILE A 100 2.74 0.46 -11.23
CA ILE A 100 1.30 0.29 -11.04
C ILE A 100 0.67 0.00 -12.40
N THR A 101 0.10 -1.19 -12.57
CA THR A 101 -0.52 -1.60 -13.82
C THR A 101 -2.04 -1.71 -13.66
N PHE A 102 -2.78 -0.92 -14.44
CA PHE A 102 -4.23 -1.02 -14.54
C PHE A 102 -4.63 -1.90 -15.73
N SER A 103 -5.32 -3.01 -15.48
CA SER A 103 -5.69 -3.99 -16.51
C SER A 103 -7.20 -4.17 -16.61
N LEU A 104 -7.78 -3.95 -17.79
CA LEU A 104 -9.16 -4.30 -18.08
C LEU A 104 -9.23 -5.71 -18.68
N LEU A 105 -9.95 -6.62 -18.02
CA LEU A 105 -10.17 -7.99 -18.49
C LEU A 105 -11.55 -8.10 -19.11
N ASN A 106 -11.58 -8.39 -20.41
CA ASN A 106 -12.79 -8.65 -21.17
C ASN A 106 -12.75 -10.07 -21.77
N PRO A 107 -13.37 -11.07 -21.14
CA PRO A 107 -13.39 -12.44 -21.62
C PRO A 107 -14.21 -12.62 -22.90
N ASP A 108 -15.22 -11.78 -23.15
CA ASP A 108 -16.12 -11.90 -24.31
C ASP A 108 -16.31 -10.55 -25.05
N PRO A 109 -15.34 -10.17 -25.91
CA PRO A 109 -15.46 -8.96 -26.73
C PRO A 109 -16.57 -9.03 -27.79
N LYS A 110 -17.17 -10.21 -28.04
CA LYS A 110 -18.30 -10.34 -28.97
C LYS A 110 -19.60 -9.87 -28.33
N SER A 111 -19.73 -10.06 -27.02
CA SER A 111 -20.89 -9.60 -26.26
C SER A 111 -20.71 -8.19 -25.71
N HIS A 112 -19.47 -7.79 -25.37
CA HIS A 112 -19.19 -6.52 -24.70
C HIS A 112 -18.10 -5.70 -25.41
N ASP A 113 -18.49 -4.54 -25.91
CA ASP A 113 -17.57 -3.47 -26.32
C ASP A 113 -17.33 -2.56 -25.12
N VAL A 114 -16.35 -2.93 -24.28
CA VAL A 114 -16.04 -2.22 -23.03
C VAL A 114 -15.10 -1.06 -23.32
N HIS A 115 -15.58 0.14 -23.04
CA HIS A 115 -14.78 1.36 -23.09
C HIS A 115 -14.61 1.94 -21.68
N TRP A 116 -13.35 2.11 -21.30
CA TRP A 116 -12.94 2.76 -20.05
C TRP A 116 -11.98 3.91 -20.35
N ASP A 117 -12.20 5.06 -19.71
CA ASP A 117 -11.31 6.23 -19.83
C ASP A 117 -10.28 6.17 -18.70
N ILE A 118 -9.34 5.22 -18.81
CA ILE A 118 -8.31 5.01 -17.79
C ILE A 118 -7.30 6.15 -17.75
N GLU A 119 -6.93 6.71 -18.90
CA GLU A 119 -5.97 7.81 -18.99
C GLU A 119 -6.49 9.07 -18.29
N GLY A 120 -7.74 9.47 -18.58
CA GLY A 120 -8.38 10.60 -17.91
C GLY A 120 -8.57 10.36 -16.41
N ALA A 121 -8.91 9.13 -16.02
CA ALA A 121 -9.08 8.76 -14.63
C ALA A 121 -7.76 8.77 -13.84
N VAL A 122 -6.67 8.21 -14.41
CA VAL A 122 -5.33 8.25 -13.80
C VAL A 122 -4.89 9.69 -13.59
N ARG A 123 -5.00 10.54 -14.62
CA ARG A 123 -4.61 11.94 -14.53
C ARG A 123 -5.39 12.72 -13.46
N ARG A 124 -6.68 12.41 -13.29
CA ARG A 124 -7.57 13.13 -12.37
C ARG A 124 -7.51 12.63 -10.93
N TYR A 125 -7.36 11.33 -10.72
CA TYR A 125 -7.54 10.70 -9.41
C TYR A 125 -6.25 10.07 -8.87
N VAL A 126 -5.47 9.40 -9.71
CA VAL A 126 -4.27 8.64 -9.29
C VAL A 126 -3.04 9.54 -9.25
N GLN A 127 -2.82 10.36 -10.27
CA GLN A 127 -1.64 11.22 -10.37
C GLN A 127 -1.49 12.19 -9.18
N PRO A 128 -2.55 12.86 -8.69
CA PRO A 128 -2.41 13.71 -7.51
C PRO A 128 -1.95 12.93 -6.27
N PHE A 129 -2.45 11.71 -6.10
CA PHE A 129 -2.08 10.82 -5.01
C PHE A 129 -0.62 10.37 -5.12
N LEU A 130 -0.16 9.98 -6.32
CA LEU A 130 1.23 9.59 -6.54
C LEU A 130 2.20 10.77 -6.41
N ASN A 131 1.80 11.97 -6.84
CA ASN A 131 2.58 13.18 -6.64
C ASN A 131 2.75 13.50 -5.14
N ALA A 132 1.70 13.32 -4.33
CA ALA A 132 1.80 13.49 -2.89
C ALA A 132 2.71 12.41 -2.23
N LEU A 133 2.83 11.23 -2.85
CA LEU A 133 3.69 10.15 -2.39
C LEU A 133 5.11 10.19 -2.97
N SER A 134 5.47 11.16 -3.81
CA SER A 134 6.77 11.18 -4.50
C SER A 134 7.97 11.17 -3.55
N ALA A 135 7.78 11.62 -2.30
CA ALA A 135 8.81 11.55 -1.25
C ALA A 135 9.11 10.11 -0.79
N ALA A 136 8.16 9.17 -0.97
CA ALA A 136 8.29 7.77 -0.54
C ALA A 136 8.93 6.86 -1.61
N GLY A 137 8.96 7.27 -2.87
CA GLY A 137 9.57 6.49 -3.96
C GLY A 137 9.16 6.98 -5.35
N ASN A 138 9.74 6.35 -6.37
CA ASN A 138 9.40 6.60 -7.77
C ASN A 138 8.19 5.76 -8.20
N PHE A 139 7.31 6.32 -9.01
CA PHE A 139 6.12 5.61 -9.50
C PHE A 139 6.07 5.60 -11.03
N SER A 140 5.87 4.42 -11.61
CA SER A 140 5.45 4.27 -13.00
C SER A 140 4.01 3.75 -13.06
N VAL A 141 3.24 4.22 -14.04
CA VAL A 141 1.86 3.81 -14.24
C VAL A 141 1.68 3.34 -15.66
N ASP A 142 1.24 2.09 -15.80
CA ASP A 142 0.92 1.47 -17.07
C ASP A 142 -0.56 1.07 -17.11
N SER A 143 -1.11 0.98 -18.31
CA SER A 143 -2.47 0.50 -18.51
C SER A 143 -2.58 -0.43 -19.71
N GLN A 144 -3.42 -1.45 -19.60
CA GLN A 144 -3.60 -2.44 -20.64
C GLN A 144 -5.04 -2.98 -20.68
N ILE A 145 -5.40 -3.55 -21.83
CA ILE A 145 -6.69 -4.22 -22.05
C ILE A 145 -6.40 -5.64 -22.53
N LEU A 146 -6.91 -6.62 -21.81
CA LEU A 146 -6.75 -8.04 -22.09
C LEU A 146 -8.08 -8.61 -22.56
N TYR A 147 -8.12 -9.00 -23.83
CA TYR A 147 -9.25 -9.69 -24.42
C TYR A 147 -9.12 -11.20 -24.28
N TYR A 148 -10.26 -11.90 -24.16
CA TYR A 148 -10.33 -13.35 -23.98
C TYR A 148 -9.62 -13.85 -22.71
N ALA A 149 -9.48 -12.97 -21.71
CA ALA A 149 -8.85 -13.26 -20.44
C ALA A 149 -9.91 -13.56 -19.36
N MET A 150 -10.03 -14.85 -19.01
CA MET A 150 -10.91 -15.30 -17.92
C MET A 150 -10.19 -15.26 -16.57
N LEU A 151 -10.93 -15.26 -15.45
CA LEU A 151 -10.34 -15.29 -14.10
C LEU A 151 -9.73 -16.65 -13.72
N GLY A 152 -9.89 -17.69 -14.56
CA GLY A 152 -9.35 -19.03 -14.30
C GLY A 152 -10.05 -19.79 -13.17
N VAL A 153 -11.18 -19.26 -12.68
CA VAL A 153 -12.04 -19.85 -11.64
C VAL A 153 -13.47 -19.96 -12.14
N ASN A 154 -14.15 -21.03 -11.75
CA ASN A 154 -15.54 -21.27 -12.15
C ASN A 154 -16.49 -20.72 -11.08
N PRO A 155 -17.34 -19.74 -11.42
CA PRO A 155 -18.29 -19.19 -10.46
C PRO A 155 -19.41 -20.19 -10.15
N ARG A 156 -19.94 -20.15 -8.92
CA ARG A 156 -21.09 -20.97 -8.50
C ARG A 156 -22.39 -20.25 -8.82
N PHE A 157 -23.32 -20.95 -9.47
CA PHE A 157 -24.65 -20.40 -9.75
C PHE A 157 -25.57 -20.60 -8.56
N ASP A 158 -26.26 -19.53 -8.15
CA ASP A 158 -27.34 -19.58 -7.17
C ASP A 158 -28.68 -19.35 -7.87
N SER A 159 -29.58 -20.33 -7.75
CA SER A 159 -30.90 -20.28 -8.35
C SER A 159 -31.85 -19.31 -7.65
N ALA A 160 -31.62 -18.98 -6.38
CA ALA A 160 -32.49 -18.08 -5.62
C ALA A 160 -32.33 -16.62 -6.06
N SER A 161 -31.09 -16.19 -6.30
CA SER A 161 -30.76 -14.82 -6.74
C SER A 161 -30.50 -14.69 -8.24
N SER A 162 -30.56 -15.80 -9.00
CA SER A 162 -30.23 -15.86 -10.43
C SER A 162 -28.89 -15.18 -10.74
N SER A 163 -27.90 -15.38 -9.86
CA SER A 163 -26.61 -14.70 -9.89
C SER A 163 -25.47 -15.69 -9.70
N TYR A 164 -24.29 -15.31 -10.18
CA TYR A 164 -23.06 -16.08 -10.05
C TYR A 164 -22.24 -15.55 -8.88
N TYR A 165 -21.62 -16.46 -8.12
CA TYR A 165 -20.83 -16.12 -6.95
C TYR A 165 -19.41 -16.67 -6.99
N LEU A 166 -18.48 -15.85 -6.51
CA LEU A 166 -17.09 -16.24 -6.23
C LEU A 166 -16.84 -16.17 -4.72
N ASP A 167 -16.48 -17.32 -4.17
CA ASP A 167 -16.07 -17.44 -2.79
C ASP A 167 -14.68 -16.81 -2.58
N MET A 168 -14.52 -16.04 -1.49
CA MET A 168 -13.27 -15.43 -1.08
C MET A 168 -12.10 -16.42 -0.98
N HIS A 169 -12.36 -17.69 -0.63
CA HIS A 169 -11.34 -18.73 -0.55
C HIS A 169 -10.74 -19.10 -1.91
N ASN A 170 -11.48 -18.88 -3.01
CA ASN A 170 -11.02 -19.19 -4.36
C ASN A 170 -10.27 -18.01 -5.02
N LEU A 171 -10.34 -16.81 -4.43
CA LEU A 171 -9.76 -15.60 -5.01
C LEU A 171 -8.23 -15.60 -5.11
N PRO A 172 -7.46 -16.19 -4.17
CA PRO A 172 -6.02 -16.33 -4.36
C PRO A 172 -5.66 -17.15 -5.60
N HIS A 173 -6.49 -18.13 -5.98
CA HIS A 173 -6.28 -18.95 -7.17
C HIS A 173 -6.51 -18.21 -8.49
N VAL A 174 -7.11 -17.02 -8.44
CA VAL A 174 -7.28 -16.13 -9.61
C VAL A 174 -5.96 -15.46 -10.01
N ILE A 175 -5.06 -15.27 -9.04
CA ILE A 175 -3.83 -14.48 -9.24
C ILE A 175 -2.93 -15.15 -10.28
N ASN A 176 -2.58 -16.43 -10.09
CA ASN A 176 -1.59 -17.11 -10.95
C ASN A 176 -2.02 -17.18 -12.43
N PRO A 177 -3.26 -17.58 -12.79
CA PRO A 177 -3.68 -17.60 -14.19
C PRO A 177 -3.70 -16.23 -14.83
N VAL A 178 -4.04 -15.18 -14.08
CA VAL A 178 -4.05 -13.81 -14.56
C VAL A 178 -2.63 -13.29 -14.71
N GLU A 179 -1.76 -13.51 -13.74
CA GLU A 179 -0.35 -13.11 -13.75
C GLU A 179 0.40 -13.69 -14.95
N SER A 180 0.14 -14.95 -15.32
CA SER A 180 0.73 -15.54 -16.53
C SER A 180 0.35 -14.84 -17.83
N ARG A 181 -0.74 -14.05 -17.82
CA ARG A 181 -1.24 -13.26 -18.96
C ARG A 181 -0.90 -11.78 -18.85
N LEU A 182 -0.57 -11.30 -17.66
CA LEU A 182 -0.03 -9.95 -17.49
C LEU A 182 1.39 -9.98 -18.05
N GLY A 183 1.72 -9.06 -18.96
CA GLY A 183 3.07 -8.97 -19.51
C GLY A 183 4.05 -8.80 -18.36
N SER A 184 4.90 -9.79 -18.12
CA SER A 184 5.85 -9.73 -17.02
C SER A 184 6.86 -8.62 -17.32
N SER A 185 6.89 -7.57 -16.51
CA SER A 185 7.99 -6.59 -16.46
C SER A 185 9.23 -7.25 -15.87
N ALA A 186 9.71 -8.34 -16.45
CA ALA A 186 10.91 -9.08 -16.02
C ALA A 186 12.21 -8.24 -16.13
N ALA A 187 12.10 -7.01 -16.62
CA ALA A 187 13.19 -6.05 -16.74
C ALA A 187 13.28 -5.06 -15.56
N SER A 188 12.25 -4.97 -14.71
CA SER A 188 12.22 -3.97 -13.63
C SER A 188 12.60 -4.58 -12.28
N LEU A 189 13.38 -3.83 -11.51
CA LEU A 189 13.77 -4.16 -10.14
C LEU A 189 12.69 -3.73 -9.12
N TYR A 190 11.60 -3.11 -9.58
CA TYR A 190 10.58 -2.55 -8.71
C TYR A 190 9.39 -3.51 -8.52
N PRO A 191 8.79 -3.54 -7.32
CA PRO A 191 7.53 -4.26 -7.09
C PRO A 191 6.41 -3.73 -7.99
N VAL A 192 5.69 -4.66 -8.62
CA VAL A 192 4.55 -4.38 -9.51
C VAL A 192 3.23 -4.57 -8.76
N LEU A 193 2.36 -3.56 -8.83
CA LEU A 193 1.00 -3.57 -8.28
C LEU A 193 -0.01 -3.69 -9.41
N ASN A 194 -0.86 -4.71 -9.33
CA ASN A 194 -1.82 -5.04 -10.37
C ASN A 194 -3.24 -4.67 -9.95
N PHE A 195 -3.87 -3.74 -10.67
CA PHE A 195 -5.26 -3.36 -10.47
C PHE A 195 -6.11 -3.82 -11.66
N LEU A 196 -7.02 -4.75 -11.41
CA LEU A 196 -7.78 -5.39 -12.48
C LEU A 196 -9.25 -5.06 -12.40
N LEU A 197 -9.81 -4.66 -13.53
CA LEU A 197 -11.24 -4.52 -13.73
C LEU A 197 -11.71 -5.70 -14.57
N TYR A 198 -12.51 -6.58 -13.98
CA TYR A 198 -13.07 -7.74 -14.68
C TYR A 198 -14.53 -7.48 -15.07
N VAL A 199 -14.83 -7.54 -16.36
CA VAL A 199 -16.20 -7.51 -16.86
C VAL A 199 -16.61 -8.95 -17.18
N PRO A 200 -17.57 -9.56 -16.47
CA PRO A 200 -17.95 -10.95 -16.70
C PRO A 200 -18.62 -11.13 -18.07
N GLU A 201 -18.42 -12.31 -18.66
CA GLU A 201 -19.14 -12.71 -19.88
C GLU A 201 -20.65 -12.82 -19.64
N LEU A 202 -21.44 -12.75 -20.72
CA LEU A 202 -22.90 -12.76 -20.63
C LEU A 202 -23.44 -14.02 -19.92
N ALA A 203 -22.82 -15.17 -20.15
CA ALA A 203 -23.20 -16.45 -19.55
C ALA A 203 -22.99 -16.50 -18.03
N HIS A 204 -22.07 -15.70 -17.49
CA HIS A 204 -21.73 -15.66 -16.07
C HIS A 204 -22.05 -14.30 -15.43
N SER A 205 -22.97 -13.53 -16.03
CA SER A 205 -23.40 -12.23 -15.53
C SER A 205 -24.78 -12.33 -14.88
N PRO A 206 -25.04 -11.69 -13.72
CA PRO A 206 -24.12 -10.90 -12.90
C PRO A 206 -23.24 -11.78 -11.98
N LEU A 207 -22.01 -11.32 -11.72
CA LEU A 207 -21.02 -12.00 -10.89
C LEU A 207 -20.74 -11.20 -9.61
N TYR A 208 -20.88 -11.84 -8.45
CA TYR A 208 -20.66 -11.24 -7.14
C TYR A 208 -19.61 -11.98 -6.33
N ILE A 209 -18.81 -11.24 -5.58
CA ILE A 209 -17.87 -11.80 -4.62
C ILE A 209 -18.55 -11.93 -3.26
N GLN A 210 -18.39 -13.09 -2.61
CA GLN A 210 -18.89 -13.34 -1.25
C GLN A 210 -17.75 -13.21 -0.23
N ASP A 211 -18.05 -12.62 0.92
CA ASP A 211 -17.16 -12.64 2.08
C ASP A 211 -17.21 -14.01 2.79
N LYS A 212 -16.38 -14.19 3.81
CA LYS A 212 -16.29 -15.41 4.63
C LYS A 212 -17.63 -15.86 5.24
N ASP A 213 -18.53 -14.90 5.47
CA ASP A 213 -19.86 -15.16 6.03
C ASP A 213 -20.92 -15.47 4.95
N GLY A 214 -20.51 -15.59 3.67
CA GLY A 214 -21.39 -15.86 2.53
C GLY A 214 -22.19 -14.65 2.03
N ALA A 215 -22.06 -13.49 2.68
CA ALA A 215 -22.71 -12.25 2.26
C ALA A 215 -21.98 -11.62 1.06
N PRO A 216 -22.70 -10.98 0.11
CA PRO A 216 -22.08 -10.29 -1.01
C PRO A 216 -21.28 -9.05 -0.55
N VAL A 217 -20.08 -8.88 -1.08
CA VAL A 217 -19.22 -7.73 -0.80
C VAL A 217 -19.79 -6.48 -1.48
N ALA A 218 -20.01 -5.41 -0.71
CA ALA A 218 -20.66 -4.19 -1.18
C ALA A 218 -19.96 -3.53 -2.39
N THR A 219 -18.62 -3.52 -2.41
CA THR A 219 -17.83 -2.94 -3.50
C THR A 219 -17.61 -3.89 -4.68
N ASN A 220 -17.98 -5.17 -4.54
CA ASN A 220 -17.68 -6.25 -5.49
C ASN A 220 -16.20 -6.31 -5.91
N ALA A 221 -15.31 -6.10 -4.93
CA ALA A 221 -13.88 -6.07 -5.16
C ALA A 221 -13.13 -6.74 -4.02
N PHE A 222 -11.97 -7.32 -4.34
CA PHE A 222 -11.04 -7.89 -3.36
C PHE A 222 -9.63 -7.38 -3.61
N HIS A 223 -8.78 -7.46 -2.61
CA HIS A 223 -7.37 -7.15 -2.73
C HIS A 223 -6.52 -8.28 -2.16
N SER A 224 -5.33 -8.43 -2.72
CA SER A 224 -4.33 -9.35 -2.23
C SER A 224 -3.13 -8.55 -1.72
N PRO A 225 -2.71 -8.73 -0.46
CA PRO A 225 -1.53 -8.08 0.08
C PRO A 225 -0.32 -8.29 -0.85
N ARG A 226 0.44 -7.22 -1.08
CA ARG A 226 1.65 -7.22 -1.92
C ARG A 226 1.48 -7.49 -3.42
N TRP A 227 0.26 -7.75 -3.90
CA TRP A 227 0.00 -7.96 -5.32
C TRP A 227 -0.87 -6.87 -5.95
N GLY A 228 -1.96 -6.48 -5.31
CA GLY A 228 -2.89 -5.52 -5.91
C GLY A 228 -4.36 -5.77 -5.59
N GLY A 229 -5.24 -5.40 -6.52
CA GLY A 229 -6.69 -5.43 -6.35
C GLY A 229 -7.44 -5.88 -7.60
N ILE A 230 -8.55 -6.59 -7.42
CA ILE A 230 -9.45 -7.00 -8.50
C ILE A 230 -10.87 -6.51 -8.17
N MET A 231 -11.51 -5.87 -9.14
CA MET A 231 -12.89 -5.42 -9.06
C MET A 231 -13.72 -6.08 -10.18
N VAL A 232 -14.88 -6.62 -9.83
CA VAL A 232 -15.83 -7.20 -10.79
C VAL A 232 -16.90 -6.15 -11.12
N TYR A 233 -16.99 -5.80 -12.41
CA TYR A 233 -17.91 -4.78 -12.92
C TYR A 233 -19.05 -5.44 -13.69
N ASN A 234 -20.22 -5.53 -13.04
CA ASN A 234 -21.43 -6.07 -13.65
C ASN A 234 -22.10 -5.04 -14.56
N VAL A 235 -22.45 -5.46 -15.78
CA VAL A 235 -23.23 -4.69 -16.75
C VAL A 235 -24.72 -4.86 -16.43
N ASP A 236 -25.50 -3.78 -16.52
CA ASP A 236 -26.94 -3.82 -16.24
C ASP A 236 -27.66 -4.76 -17.23
N SER A 237 -28.45 -5.69 -16.70
CA SER A 237 -29.20 -6.69 -17.46
C SER A 237 -30.18 -6.07 -18.46
N LYS A 238 -30.68 -4.85 -18.18
CA LYS A 238 -31.56 -4.09 -19.07
C LYS A 238 -30.89 -3.69 -20.37
N THR A 239 -29.56 -3.52 -20.37
CA THR A 239 -28.77 -3.10 -21.53
C THR A 239 -28.75 -4.18 -22.63
N TYR A 240 -28.86 -5.46 -22.24
CA TYR A 240 -28.90 -6.58 -23.18
C TYR A 240 -30.25 -6.73 -23.88
N ASN A 241 -31.34 -6.34 -23.22
CA ASN A 241 -32.70 -6.57 -23.74
C ASN A 241 -33.06 -5.66 -24.93
N ALA A 242 -32.26 -4.62 -25.22
CA ALA A 242 -32.57 -3.59 -26.19
C ALA A 242 -31.52 -3.41 -27.32
N SER A 243 -30.43 -4.17 -27.32
CA SER A 243 -29.24 -3.86 -28.13
C SER A 243 -28.80 -5.02 -29.04
N VAL A 244 -28.32 -4.68 -30.24
CA VAL A 244 -27.52 -5.60 -31.08
C VAL A 244 -26.15 -5.80 -30.42
N LEU A 245 -25.67 -7.04 -30.35
CA LEU A 245 -24.33 -7.33 -29.83
C LEU A 245 -23.24 -6.81 -30.80
N PRO A 246 -22.08 -6.33 -30.30
CA PRO A 246 -21.71 -6.19 -28.90
C PRO A 246 -22.40 -4.99 -28.21
N VAL A 247 -22.76 -5.17 -26.94
CA VAL A 247 -23.28 -4.07 -26.11
C VAL A 247 -22.14 -3.14 -25.74
N ARG A 248 -22.31 -1.84 -26.05
CA ARG A 248 -21.34 -0.83 -25.64
C ARG A 248 -21.47 -0.54 -24.15
N VAL A 249 -20.42 -0.85 -23.40
CA VAL A 249 -20.35 -0.65 -21.95
C VAL A 249 -19.42 0.52 -21.68
N LYS A 250 -19.97 1.64 -21.20
CA LYS A 250 -19.16 2.75 -20.70
C LYS A 250 -18.94 2.56 -19.20
N VAL A 251 -17.71 2.28 -18.82
CA VAL A 251 -17.35 2.07 -17.41
C VAL A 251 -17.46 3.39 -16.64
N ASP A 252 -18.11 3.32 -15.48
CA ASP A 252 -18.10 4.42 -14.51
C ASP A 252 -16.75 4.47 -13.78
N MET A 253 -15.86 5.33 -14.26
CA MET A 253 -14.51 5.49 -13.72
C MET A 253 -14.49 6.06 -12.30
N VAL A 254 -15.53 6.79 -11.87
CA VAL A 254 -15.58 7.33 -10.50
C VAL A 254 -15.68 6.17 -9.51
N ARG A 255 -16.64 5.27 -9.74
CA ARG A 255 -16.84 4.07 -8.91
C ARG A 255 -15.60 3.17 -8.90
N VAL A 256 -14.96 2.97 -10.06
CA VAL A 256 -13.76 2.14 -10.17
C VAL A 256 -12.59 2.76 -9.40
N MET A 257 -12.36 4.07 -9.56
CA MET A 257 -11.26 4.77 -8.90
C MET A 257 -11.44 4.89 -7.39
N GLU A 258 -12.67 5.02 -6.88
CA GLU A 258 -12.93 4.96 -5.43
C GLU A 258 -12.43 3.66 -4.81
N VAL A 259 -12.69 2.53 -5.49
CA VAL A 259 -12.24 1.20 -5.04
C VAL A 259 -10.72 1.07 -5.18
N PHE A 260 -10.17 1.40 -6.35
CA PHE A 260 -8.74 1.24 -6.61
C PHE A 260 -7.88 2.16 -5.73
N LEU A 261 -8.28 3.41 -5.50
CA LEU A 261 -7.57 4.30 -4.57
C LEU A 261 -7.65 3.81 -3.13
N ALA A 262 -8.80 3.28 -2.69
CA ALA A 262 -8.91 2.70 -1.35
C ALA A 262 -7.97 1.49 -1.19
N GLN A 263 -7.91 0.61 -2.19
CA GLN A 263 -6.99 -0.53 -2.21
C GLN A 263 -5.52 -0.10 -2.27
N LEU A 264 -5.18 0.91 -3.08
CA LEU A 264 -3.84 1.46 -3.18
C LEU A 264 -3.37 2.03 -1.84
N ARG A 265 -4.24 2.79 -1.16
CA ARG A 265 -3.98 3.32 0.19
C ARG A 265 -3.70 2.20 1.19
N LEU A 266 -4.50 1.12 1.16
CA LEU A 266 -4.28 -0.05 2.01
C LEU A 266 -2.94 -0.73 1.73
N LEU A 267 -2.58 -0.91 0.46
CA LEU A 267 -1.33 -1.56 0.05
C LEU A 267 -0.10 -0.76 0.50
N PHE A 268 -0.14 0.58 0.45
CA PHE A 268 0.94 1.40 0.99
C PHE A 268 0.98 1.45 2.53
N GLY A 269 -0.04 0.93 3.21
CA GLY A 269 -0.15 0.96 4.67
C GLY A 269 -0.79 2.23 5.22
N ILE A 270 -1.46 3.02 4.36
CA ILE A 270 -2.19 4.22 4.75
C ILE A 270 -3.57 3.80 5.27
N ALA A 271 -3.59 3.36 6.52
CA ALA A 271 -4.81 2.97 7.21
C ALA A 271 -5.67 4.20 7.57
N GLN A 272 -6.99 4.00 7.60
CA GLN A 272 -7.89 5.01 8.13
C GLN A 272 -7.57 5.24 9.62
N PRO A 273 -7.43 6.50 10.07
CA PRO A 273 -7.11 6.79 11.45
C PRO A 273 -8.27 6.36 12.36
N GLN A 274 -7.94 5.91 13.57
CA GLN A 274 -8.93 5.70 14.62
C GLN A 274 -9.39 7.06 15.15
N VAL A 275 -10.51 7.54 14.61
CA VAL A 275 -11.04 8.87 14.93
C VAL A 275 -11.74 8.84 16.29
N PRO A 276 -11.39 9.74 17.24
CA PRO A 276 -12.05 9.81 18.54
C PRO A 276 -13.56 10.09 18.42
N PRO A 277 -14.40 9.64 19.38
CA PRO A 277 -15.85 9.88 19.31
C PRO A 277 -16.15 11.38 19.30
N LYS A 278 -17.11 11.84 18.48
CA LYS A 278 -17.42 13.28 18.26
C LYS A 278 -16.27 14.09 17.63
N CYS A 279 -15.42 13.44 16.83
CA CYS A 279 -14.40 14.11 16.04
C CYS A 279 -14.78 14.05 14.56
N LEU A 280 -14.74 15.19 13.89
CA LEU A 280 -14.87 15.25 12.44
C LEU A 280 -13.50 15.02 11.80
N LEU A 281 -13.45 14.15 10.81
CA LEU A 281 -12.27 13.98 9.95
C LEU A 281 -12.58 14.62 8.60
N SER A 282 -11.77 15.59 8.20
CA SER A 282 -11.83 16.08 6.83
C SER A 282 -11.37 14.98 5.87
N GLY A 283 -12.10 14.75 4.78
CA GLY A 283 -11.59 13.91 3.70
C GLY A 283 -10.31 14.50 3.09
N PRO A 284 -9.51 13.69 2.38
CA PRO A 284 -8.38 14.19 1.62
C PRO A 284 -8.87 15.23 0.61
N LYS A 285 -8.04 16.25 0.33
CA LYS A 285 -8.31 17.22 -0.74
C LYS A 285 -8.14 16.52 -2.11
N SER A 286 -8.17 17.29 -3.20
CA SER A 286 -7.91 16.79 -4.57
C SER A 286 -6.64 15.95 -4.72
N GLU A 287 -5.67 16.11 -3.81
CA GLU A 287 -4.40 15.37 -3.76
C GLU A 287 -4.54 13.93 -3.26
N GLY A 288 -5.68 13.51 -2.68
CA GLY A 288 -5.93 12.12 -2.30
C GLY A 288 -5.18 11.63 -1.05
N LEU A 289 -4.31 12.45 -0.46
CA LEU A 289 -3.52 12.16 0.74
C LEU A 289 -3.49 13.38 1.68
N MET A 290 -3.54 13.16 2.99
CA MET A 290 -3.34 14.22 3.99
C MET A 290 -1.85 14.35 4.35
N THR A 291 -1.38 15.55 4.69
CA THR A 291 0.06 15.76 4.95
C THR A 291 0.58 14.96 6.14
N TRP A 292 -0.25 14.77 7.16
CA TRP A 292 0.11 13.95 8.33
C TRP A 292 0.05 12.44 8.03
N GLU A 293 -0.71 12.00 7.02
CA GLU A 293 -0.70 10.61 6.55
C GLU A 293 0.64 10.28 5.89
N LEU A 294 1.20 11.23 5.13
CA LEU A 294 2.54 11.12 4.56
C LEU A 294 3.61 11.04 5.65
N ASP A 295 3.56 11.93 6.64
CA ASP A 295 4.49 11.90 7.78
C ASP A 295 4.48 10.54 8.49
N ARG A 296 3.29 10.00 8.78
CA ARG A 296 3.13 8.67 9.36
C ARG A 296 3.75 7.59 8.49
N LEU A 297 3.54 7.65 7.18
CA LEU A 297 4.10 6.69 6.23
C LEU A 297 5.63 6.75 6.24
N LEU A 298 6.23 7.94 6.09
CA LEU A 298 7.69 8.12 6.08
C LEU A 298 8.31 7.61 7.38
N TRP A 299 7.66 7.88 8.51
CA TRP A 299 8.13 7.39 9.80
C TRP A 299 8.08 5.85 9.88
N ALA A 300 6.93 5.24 9.55
CA ALA A 300 6.78 3.78 9.58
C ALA A 300 7.79 3.09 8.65
N ARG A 301 8.00 3.64 7.45
CA ARG A 301 8.96 3.12 6.46
C ARG A 301 10.40 3.28 6.92
N SER A 302 10.74 4.41 7.56
CA SER A 302 12.08 4.62 8.10
C SER A 302 12.41 3.57 9.16
N VAL A 303 11.45 3.25 10.04
CA VAL A 303 11.65 2.23 11.08
C VAL A 303 11.74 0.83 10.49
N GLU A 304 10.89 0.49 9.52
CA GLU A 304 10.97 -0.79 8.77
C GLU A 304 12.35 -0.95 8.09
N ASN A 305 12.83 0.11 7.44
CA ASN A 305 14.12 0.13 6.76
C ASN A 305 15.27 -0.03 7.74
N LEU A 306 15.25 0.71 8.86
CA LEU A 306 16.25 0.58 9.92
C LEU A 306 16.29 -0.82 10.52
N ALA A 307 15.13 -1.41 10.80
CA ALA A 307 15.03 -2.78 11.29
C ALA A 307 15.62 -3.78 10.27
N THR A 308 15.28 -3.62 8.99
CA THR A 308 15.80 -4.46 7.90
C THR A 308 17.31 -4.34 7.76
N ALA A 309 17.85 -3.11 7.69
CA ALA A 309 19.29 -2.87 7.58
C ALA A 309 20.05 -3.42 8.79
N THR A 310 19.52 -3.24 10.00
CA THR A 310 20.14 -3.75 11.24
C THR A 310 20.16 -5.27 11.28
N THR A 311 19.06 -5.92 10.89
CA THR A 311 18.99 -7.38 10.78
C THR A 311 19.99 -7.90 9.74
N THR A 312 20.04 -7.30 8.54
CA THR A 312 20.98 -7.67 7.47
C THR A 312 22.44 -7.53 7.92
N LEU A 313 22.80 -6.42 8.56
CA LEU A 313 24.15 -6.20 9.11
C LEU A 313 24.48 -7.18 10.23
N THR A 314 23.51 -7.52 11.08
CA THR A 314 23.70 -8.51 12.15
C THR A 314 23.94 -9.90 11.55
N SER A 315 23.17 -10.29 10.53
CA SER A 315 23.39 -11.55 9.82
C SER A 315 24.74 -11.59 9.11
N LEU A 316 25.16 -10.47 8.49
CA LEU A 316 26.50 -10.35 7.89
C LEU A 316 27.61 -10.55 8.95
N ALA A 317 27.51 -9.88 10.09
CA ALA A 317 28.49 -10.00 11.17
C ALA A 317 28.57 -11.43 11.72
N GLN A 318 27.43 -12.11 11.87
CA GLN A 318 27.39 -13.53 12.26
C GLN A 318 28.02 -14.45 11.22
N LEU A 319 27.81 -14.19 9.92
CA LEU A 319 28.40 -14.96 8.84
C LEU A 319 29.93 -14.82 8.83
N LEU A 320 30.43 -13.58 8.94
CA LEU A 320 31.86 -13.28 9.00
C LEU A 320 32.53 -13.90 10.25
N GLY A 321 31.83 -13.93 11.38
CA GLY A 321 32.33 -14.57 12.61
C GLY A 321 32.43 -16.10 12.52
N LYS A 322 31.62 -16.75 11.67
CA LYS A 322 31.64 -18.21 11.47
C LYS A 322 32.68 -18.65 10.44
N ILE A 323 33.05 -17.78 9.49
CA ILE A 323 33.89 -18.14 8.35
C ILE A 323 35.14 -17.24 8.35
N SER A 324 36.16 -17.67 9.08
CA SER A 324 37.35 -16.87 9.39
C SER A 324 38.27 -16.54 8.20
N ASN A 325 38.05 -17.15 7.03
CA ASN A 325 38.94 -17.05 5.85
C ASN A 325 38.32 -16.29 4.66
N ILE A 326 37.27 -15.50 4.85
CA ILE A 326 36.68 -14.69 3.78
C ILE A 326 37.57 -13.46 3.51
N VAL A 327 38.01 -13.30 2.27
CA VAL A 327 38.66 -12.06 1.81
C VAL A 327 37.57 -11.03 1.56
N ILE A 328 37.44 -10.06 2.46
CA ILE A 328 36.51 -8.93 2.31
C ILE A 328 37.17 -7.89 1.40
N LYS A 329 36.50 -7.52 0.31
CA LYS A 329 36.93 -6.41 -0.54
C LYS A 329 36.70 -5.07 0.15
N ASP A 330 37.56 -4.10 -0.16
CA ASP A 330 37.41 -2.72 0.32
C ASP A 330 36.04 -2.13 -0.04
N ASP A 331 35.49 -2.48 -1.21
CA ASP A 331 34.16 -2.05 -1.65
C ASP A 331 33.05 -2.53 -0.69
N VAL A 332 33.10 -3.81 -0.29
CA VAL A 332 32.13 -4.40 0.66
C VAL A 332 32.29 -3.75 2.03
N ALA A 333 33.52 -3.53 2.49
CA ALA A 333 33.78 -2.84 3.75
C ALA A 333 33.22 -1.40 3.72
N SER A 334 33.42 -0.68 2.62
CA SER A 334 32.88 0.68 2.41
C SER A 334 31.35 0.68 2.45
N GLU A 335 30.68 -0.28 1.82
CA GLU A 335 29.23 -0.40 1.85
C GLU A 335 28.71 -0.70 3.28
N VAL A 336 29.42 -1.51 4.07
CA VAL A 336 29.09 -1.74 5.49
C VAL A 336 29.24 -0.46 6.31
N TYR A 337 30.35 0.28 6.16
CA TYR A 337 30.53 1.55 6.87
C TYR A 337 29.45 2.57 6.47
N ARG A 338 29.11 2.65 5.18
CA ARG A 338 28.04 3.52 4.70
C ARG A 338 26.68 3.13 5.28
N ALA A 339 26.37 1.83 5.34
CA ALA A 339 25.14 1.33 5.95
C ALA A 339 25.04 1.71 7.43
N VAL A 340 26.10 1.50 8.22
CA VAL A 340 26.12 1.84 9.66
C VAL A 340 25.98 3.34 9.88
N ALA A 341 26.70 4.17 9.12
CA ALA A 341 26.60 5.62 9.20
C ALA A 341 25.19 6.11 8.84
N ALA A 342 24.58 5.54 7.79
CA ALA A 342 23.23 5.87 7.36
C ALA A 342 22.16 5.45 8.40
N VAL A 343 22.34 4.30 9.07
CA VAL A 343 21.49 3.88 10.20
C VAL A 343 21.54 4.91 11.33
N GLN A 344 22.75 5.33 11.74
CA GLN A 344 22.93 6.32 12.81
C GLN A 344 22.28 7.66 12.44
N LYS A 345 22.57 8.16 11.23
CA LYS A 345 22.00 9.41 10.73
C LYS A 345 20.47 9.37 10.69
N SER A 346 19.90 8.28 10.19
CA SER A 346 18.43 8.13 10.14
C SER A 346 17.81 8.15 11.54
N ALA A 347 18.45 7.51 12.54
CA ALA A 347 17.98 7.53 13.92
C ALA A 347 18.05 8.93 14.56
N GLU A 348 19.11 9.70 14.30
CA GLU A 348 19.25 11.08 14.78
C GLU A 348 18.21 12.03 14.17
N GLU A 349 17.94 11.88 12.87
CA GLU A 349 16.94 12.68 12.15
C GLU A 349 15.51 12.31 12.59
N LEU A 350 15.22 11.03 12.85
CA LEU A 350 13.95 10.59 13.46
C LEU A 350 13.77 11.22 14.85
N ALA A 351 14.82 11.24 15.68
CA ALA A 351 14.78 11.84 17.00
C ALA A 351 14.55 13.37 16.96
N SER A 352 15.02 14.02 15.89
CA SER A 352 14.86 15.46 15.65
C SER A 352 13.53 15.82 14.97
N GLY A 353 12.78 14.82 14.47
CA GLY A 353 11.50 15.02 13.77
C GLY A 353 11.61 15.31 12.27
N HIS A 354 12.82 15.24 11.68
CA HIS A 354 13.05 15.48 10.26
C HIS A 354 12.76 14.22 9.42
N LEU A 355 11.47 13.95 9.20
CA LEU A 355 11.01 12.68 8.62
C LEU A 355 11.52 12.42 7.19
N ALA A 356 11.58 13.42 6.31
CA ALA A 356 12.09 13.24 4.95
C ALA A 356 13.59 12.87 4.93
N SER A 357 14.42 13.60 5.68
CA SER A 357 15.86 13.32 5.81
C SER A 357 16.09 11.92 6.40
N ALA A 358 15.34 11.59 7.45
CA ALA A 358 15.40 10.29 8.09
C ALA A 358 15.05 9.15 7.14
N PHE A 359 14.03 9.32 6.31
CA PHE A 359 13.60 8.33 5.33
C PHE A 359 14.67 8.10 4.26
N VAL A 360 15.25 9.17 3.68
CA VAL A 360 16.34 9.06 2.70
C VAL A 360 17.54 8.33 3.28
N ALA A 361 17.95 8.67 4.50
CA ALA A 361 19.04 7.98 5.20
C ALA A 361 18.70 6.50 5.47
N SER A 362 17.44 6.18 5.82
CA SER A 362 17.01 4.79 6.03
C SER A 362 17.07 3.96 4.74
N GLN A 363 16.75 4.58 3.60
CA GLN A 363 16.75 3.96 2.29
C GLN A 363 18.20 3.66 1.84
N GLU A 364 19.12 4.59 2.10
CA GLU A 364 20.56 4.39 1.90
C GLU A 364 21.10 3.26 2.79
N ALA A 365 20.66 3.18 4.05
CA ALA A 365 21.05 2.13 4.98
C ALA A 365 20.67 0.74 4.45
N VAL A 366 19.41 0.54 4.03
CA VAL A 366 18.95 -0.73 3.46
C VAL A 366 19.73 -1.06 2.19
N THR A 367 19.77 -0.14 1.23
CA THR A 367 20.44 -0.36 -0.06
C THR A 367 21.90 -0.74 0.12
N SER A 368 22.62 -0.07 1.02
CA SER A 368 24.05 -0.34 1.27
C SER A 368 24.24 -1.66 2.03
N SER A 369 23.37 -1.96 3.00
CA SER A 369 23.42 -3.23 3.74
C SER A 369 23.16 -4.45 2.85
N GLU A 370 22.20 -4.35 1.93
CA GLU A 370 21.88 -5.41 0.97
C GLU A 370 22.99 -5.58 -0.07
N ARG A 371 23.55 -4.48 -0.59
CA ARG A 371 24.73 -4.54 -1.47
C ARG A 371 25.92 -5.23 -0.82
N ALA A 372 26.19 -4.93 0.45
CA ALA A 372 27.25 -5.57 1.19
C ALA A 372 26.97 -7.06 1.43
N PHE A 373 25.72 -7.43 1.75
CA PHE A 373 25.35 -8.81 2.06
C PHE A 373 25.27 -9.72 0.82
N PHE A 374 24.73 -9.20 -0.29
CA PHE A 374 24.54 -9.94 -1.54
C PHE A 374 25.67 -9.73 -2.56
N ASP A 375 26.83 -9.21 -2.15
CA ASP A 375 27.98 -9.10 -3.04
C ASP A 375 28.32 -10.48 -3.63
N PRO A 376 28.48 -10.62 -4.97
CA PRO A 376 28.66 -11.90 -5.66
C PRO A 376 29.79 -12.79 -5.10
N LEU A 377 30.78 -12.24 -4.41
CA LEU A 377 31.93 -13.00 -3.91
C LEU A 377 31.75 -13.58 -2.51
N LEU A 378 30.75 -13.13 -1.74
CA LEU A 378 30.40 -13.74 -0.46
C LEU A 378 29.79 -15.15 -0.67
N PRO A 379 28.79 -15.35 -1.56
CA PRO A 379 28.28 -16.67 -1.90
C PRO A 379 29.29 -17.56 -2.64
N VAL A 380 30.15 -17.00 -3.50
CA VAL A 380 31.15 -17.78 -4.25
C VAL A 380 32.27 -18.31 -3.34
N SER A 381 32.66 -17.55 -2.31
CA SER A 381 33.61 -18.02 -1.29
C SER A 381 33.00 -19.12 -0.40
N LEU A 382 31.69 -19.07 -0.17
CA LEU A 382 30.91 -20.14 0.50
C LEU A 382 30.79 -21.40 -0.37
N CYS A 383 30.61 -21.24 -1.68
CA CYS A 383 30.42 -22.35 -2.62
C CYS A 383 31.71 -23.16 -2.89
N GLY A 384 32.88 -22.63 -2.50
CA GLY A 384 34.17 -23.30 -2.59
C GLY A 384 34.43 -24.37 -1.51
N MET A 385 33.56 -24.51 -0.50
CA MET A 385 33.87 -25.38 0.65
C MET A 385 32.80 -26.40 1.06
N ASP A 386 31.55 -26.32 0.62
CA ASP A 386 30.58 -27.42 0.77
C ASP A 386 29.42 -27.28 -0.23
N CYS A 387 29.46 -28.09 -1.30
CA CYS A 387 28.31 -28.35 -2.16
C CYS A 387 27.23 -29.08 -1.33
N LEU A 388 26.07 -28.44 -1.08
CA LEU A 388 24.73 -29.05 -1.30
C LEU A 388 23.50 -28.26 -0.80
N PHE A 389 23.59 -27.14 -0.06
CA PHE A 389 22.38 -26.65 0.65
C PHE A 389 21.81 -25.26 0.35
N PHE A 390 22.42 -24.39 -0.45
CA PHE A 390 21.78 -23.11 -0.79
C PHE A 390 22.09 -22.69 -2.23
N CYS A 391 21.18 -23.03 -3.15
CA CYS A 391 21.09 -22.40 -4.46
C CYS A 391 19.81 -21.56 -4.48
N PRO A 392 19.88 -20.23 -4.69
CA PRO A 392 18.70 -19.45 -5.01
C PRO A 392 18.27 -19.79 -6.43
N ILE A 393 17.03 -20.24 -6.60
CA ILE A 393 16.43 -20.53 -7.91
C ILE A 393 16.24 -19.22 -8.66
N SER A 394 17.22 -18.85 -9.48
CA SER A 394 17.02 -18.02 -10.67
C SER A 394 18.30 -18.05 -11.50
N GLN A 395 18.41 -19.07 -12.36
CA GLN A 395 19.14 -19.10 -13.64
C GLN A 395 19.41 -20.57 -14.02
N HIS A 396 18.47 -21.19 -14.74
CA HIS A 396 18.75 -22.15 -15.82
C HIS A 396 17.42 -22.66 -16.42
N SER A 397 17.01 -22.06 -17.52
CA SER A 397 16.24 -22.77 -18.54
C SER A 397 16.77 -22.37 -19.91
N THR A 398 17.83 -23.03 -20.31
CA THR A 398 18.24 -23.12 -21.73
C THR A 398 19.14 -24.34 -21.87
N LEU A 399 18.86 -25.17 -22.90
CA LEU A 399 19.48 -26.45 -23.26
C LEU A 399 18.89 -27.63 -22.46
N MET A 400 18.09 -28.53 -23.04
CA MET A 400 18.39 -29.37 -24.21
C MET A 400 17.14 -30.05 -24.79
N HIS A 401 17.33 -30.60 -26.00
CA HIS A 401 16.48 -31.45 -26.84
C HIS A 401 15.55 -32.46 -26.15
#